data_AF-L7W7M3-F1
#
_entry.id   AF-L7W7M3-F1
#
_cell.length_a   1.000
_cell.length_b   1.000
_cell.length_c   1.000
_cell.angle_alpha   90.00
_cell.angle_beta   90.00
_cell.angle_gamma   90.00
#
_symmetry.space_group_name_H-M   'P 1'
#
loop_
_entity.id
_entity.type
_entity.pdbx_description
1 polymer ?
#
loop_
_entity_poly.entity_id
_entity_poly.type
_entity_poly.pdbx_seq_one_letter_code
_entity_poly.pdbx_strand_id
1 'polypeptide(L)'
;MEFKEFEIKSSTTGFPNHPLYNELCEKANLLLPQLSFKKHCIRRGKISFISPEGMTVTVVHQGYDMPSICIGNQSVAELITSWKPLEYYLDNKTPLYNKHNQIASFYNFEFDYDLIKSHYKELLNIVNNSEAYNKWISQVDFDSVFENKYNYAFAKAGKKSNENNNIIQTCWIN
;
A
#
# COMPACT_ATOMS: atom_id res chain seq x y z
N MET A 1 -30.04 12.03 2.70
CA MET A 1 -29.14 12.25 3.86
C MET A 1 -28.09 13.24 3.39
N GLU A 2 -28.19 14.50 3.80
CA GLU A 2 -27.24 15.55 3.42
C GLU A 2 -26.02 15.47 4.34
N PHE A 3 -24.83 15.36 3.77
CA PHE A 3 -23.58 15.39 4.51
C PHE A 3 -23.17 16.84 4.74
N LYS A 4 -23.21 17.30 6.00
CA LYS A 4 -22.60 18.58 6.38
C LYS A 4 -21.08 18.40 6.46
N GLU A 5 -20.34 19.13 5.65
CA GLU A 5 -18.90 19.31 5.84
C GLU A 5 -18.66 20.05 7.15
N PHE A 6 -17.91 19.42 8.07
CA PHE A 6 -17.43 20.08 9.28
C PHE A 6 -16.00 20.56 9.05
N GLU A 7 -15.85 21.84 8.77
CA GLU A 7 -14.55 22.51 8.81
C GLU A 7 -14.18 22.80 10.28
N ILE A 8 -13.28 21.99 10.85
CA ILE A 8 -12.70 22.25 12.17
C ILE A 8 -11.48 23.14 11.96
N LYS A 9 -11.56 24.41 12.42
CA LYS A 9 -10.43 25.34 12.44
C LYS A 9 -9.27 24.75 13.24
N SER A 10 -8.14 24.49 12.58
CA SER A 10 -6.95 23.95 13.24
C SER A 10 -6.29 25.00 14.14
N SER A 11 -6.07 24.68 15.41
CA SER A 11 -5.21 25.48 16.29
C SER A 11 -3.75 25.35 15.85
N THR A 12 -3.09 26.50 15.71
CA THR A 12 -1.75 26.66 15.16
C THR A 12 -0.67 26.45 16.23
N THR A 13 -0.02 25.27 16.25
CA THR A 13 1.29 25.03 16.90
C THR A 13 2.14 23.93 16.21
N GLY A 14 2.92 24.27 15.17
CA GLY A 14 4.39 24.14 15.27
C GLY A 14 5.21 22.92 14.80
N PHE A 15 4.95 22.25 13.66
CA PHE A 15 5.94 21.41 12.94
C PHE A 15 5.50 21.22 11.47
N PRO A 16 6.42 21.31 10.47
CA PRO A 16 6.12 21.03 9.07
C PRO A 16 5.84 19.53 8.87
N ASN A 17 4.95 19.20 7.92
CA ASN A 17 4.72 17.81 7.54
C ASN A 17 5.94 17.25 6.81
N HIS A 18 6.18 15.94 6.92
CA HIS A 18 7.15 15.24 6.09
C HIS A 18 6.81 15.45 4.60
N PRO A 19 7.78 15.73 3.69
CA PRO A 19 7.49 15.97 2.26
C PRO A 19 6.66 14.86 1.60
N LEU A 20 7.00 13.60 1.89
CA LEU A 20 6.25 12.44 1.43
C LEU A 20 4.76 12.48 1.82
N TYR A 21 4.40 13.04 2.98
CA TYR A 21 2.98 13.15 3.36
C TYR A 21 2.23 14.04 2.38
N ASN A 22 2.83 15.16 1.96
CA ASN A 22 2.22 16.06 1.00
C ASN A 22 2.07 15.38 -0.37
N GLU A 23 3.10 14.67 -0.84
CA GLU A 23 3.04 13.92 -2.09
C GLU A 23 1.96 12.84 -2.07
N LEU A 24 1.87 12.06 -0.99
CA LEU A 24 0.83 11.05 -0.82
C LEU A 24 -0.56 11.68 -0.77
N CYS A 25 -0.71 12.84 -0.10
CA CYS A 25 -1.96 13.58 -0.09
C CYS A 25 -2.35 14.07 -1.49
N GLU A 26 -1.42 14.62 -2.27
CA GLU A 26 -1.66 15.07 -3.64
C GLU A 26 -2.12 13.92 -4.53
N LYS A 27 -1.39 12.79 -4.50
CA LYS A 27 -1.79 11.57 -5.23
C LYS A 27 -3.15 11.05 -4.80
N ALA A 28 -3.43 10.99 -3.50
CA ALA A 28 -4.72 10.55 -2.98
C ALA A 28 -5.88 11.45 -3.45
N ASN A 29 -5.69 12.78 -3.43
CA ASN A 29 -6.69 13.73 -3.92
C ASN A 29 -6.94 13.60 -5.43
N LEU A 30 -5.93 13.20 -6.21
CA LEU A 30 -6.06 13.03 -7.65
C LEU A 30 -6.72 11.69 -8.04
N LEU A 31 -6.34 10.61 -7.35
CA LEU A 31 -6.66 9.24 -7.76
C LEU A 31 -7.94 8.70 -7.12
N LEU A 32 -8.15 8.90 -5.82
CA LEU A 32 -9.31 8.32 -5.12
C LEU A 32 -10.68 8.80 -5.64
N PRO A 33 -10.87 10.07 -6.03
CA PRO A 33 -12.14 10.50 -6.63
C PRO A 33 -12.53 9.73 -7.90
N GLN A 34 -11.57 9.19 -8.63
CA GLN A 34 -11.82 8.36 -9.82
C GLN A 34 -12.49 7.02 -9.46
N LEU A 35 -12.37 6.58 -8.21
CA LEU A 35 -13.04 5.41 -7.64
C LEU A 35 -14.28 5.79 -6.82
N SER A 36 -14.84 6.99 -7.05
CA SER A 36 -16.00 7.53 -6.31
C SER A 36 -15.79 7.77 -4.82
N PHE A 37 -14.55 7.79 -4.35
CA PHE A 37 -14.26 8.21 -2.98
C PHE A 37 -14.42 9.71 -2.84
N LYS A 38 -15.01 10.13 -1.73
CA LYS A 38 -15.15 11.54 -1.37
C LYS A 38 -14.27 11.85 -0.19
N LYS A 39 -13.65 13.03 -0.23
CA LYS A 39 -12.93 13.57 0.92
C LYS A 39 -13.91 13.72 2.09
N HIS A 40 -13.57 13.20 3.26
CA HIS A 40 -14.47 13.14 4.40
C HIS A 40 -13.92 13.81 5.66
N CYS A 41 -12.61 13.75 5.89
CA CYS A 41 -12.00 14.35 7.07
C CYS A 41 -10.62 14.91 6.73
N ILE A 42 -10.36 16.14 7.19
CA ILE A 42 -9.04 16.76 7.18
C ILE A 42 -8.73 17.16 8.61
N ARG A 43 -7.70 16.55 9.19
CA ARG A 43 -7.10 16.94 10.45
C ARG A 43 -5.60 17.11 10.23
N ARG A 44 -4.91 17.77 11.16
CA ARG A 44 -3.47 17.91 11.04
C ARG A 44 -2.80 16.53 10.98
N GLY A 45 -1.98 16.30 9.95
CA GLY A 45 -1.33 15.02 9.73
C GLY A 45 -2.28 13.87 9.37
N LYS A 46 -3.54 14.15 8.98
CA LYS A 46 -4.47 13.12 8.55
C LYS A 46 -5.44 13.63 7.49
N ILE A 47 -5.51 12.93 6.37
CA ILE A 47 -6.54 13.13 5.34
C ILE A 47 -7.26 11.81 5.11
N SER A 48 -8.58 11.82 5.15
CA SER A 48 -9.40 10.63 4.96
C SER A 48 -10.39 10.84 3.81
N PHE A 49 -10.56 9.77 3.04
CA PHE A 49 -11.51 9.64 1.96
C PHE A 49 -12.44 8.47 2.26
N ILE A 50 -13.70 8.56 1.88
CA ILE A 50 -14.71 7.53 2.10
C ILE A 50 -15.41 7.16 0.79
N SER A 51 -15.60 5.87 0.55
CA SER A 51 -16.38 5.37 -0.57
C SER A 51 -17.90 5.39 -0.26
N PRO A 52 -18.77 5.26 -1.27
CA PRO A 52 -20.21 5.16 -1.05
C PRO A 52 -20.61 3.99 -0.14
N GLU A 53 -19.85 2.89 -0.17
CA GLU A 53 -20.07 1.71 0.66
C GLU A 53 -19.41 1.78 2.05
N GLY A 54 -18.79 2.91 2.40
CA GLY A 54 -18.27 3.16 3.75
C GLY A 54 -16.83 2.71 4.01
N MET A 55 -16.09 2.28 2.97
CA MET A 55 -14.65 2.03 3.10
C MET A 55 -13.90 3.36 3.18
N THR A 56 -12.98 3.47 4.12
CA THR A 56 -12.17 4.66 4.34
C THR A 56 -10.72 4.42 3.93
N VAL A 57 -10.15 5.32 3.13
CA VAL A 57 -8.72 5.38 2.84
C VAL A 57 -8.15 6.61 3.53
N THR A 58 -7.14 6.43 4.35
CA THR A 58 -6.54 7.50 5.14
C THR A 58 -5.04 7.58 4.89
N VAL A 59 -4.55 8.78 4.57
CA VAL A 59 -3.12 9.10 4.63
C VAL A 59 -2.84 9.76 5.99
N VAL A 60 -1.89 9.23 6.75
CA VAL A 60 -1.58 9.65 8.12
C VAL A 60 -0.10 10.02 8.25
N HIS A 61 0.20 11.03 9.06
CA HIS A 61 1.52 11.44 9.51
C HIS A 61 1.43 11.94 10.95
N GLN A 62 1.96 11.18 11.92
CA GLN A 62 1.83 11.45 13.36
C GLN A 62 3.08 12.05 14.01
N GLY A 63 3.95 12.73 13.24
CA GLY A 63 5.11 13.43 13.78
C GLY A 63 6.43 12.88 13.24
N TYR A 64 7.11 12.02 14.00
CA TYR A 64 8.44 11.50 13.62
C TYR A 64 8.38 10.27 12.71
N ASP A 65 7.25 9.58 12.66
CA ASP A 65 7.08 8.39 11.84
C ASP A 65 6.87 8.73 10.37
N MET A 66 7.30 7.81 9.50
CA MET A 66 7.03 7.91 8.07
C MET A 66 5.52 7.96 7.81
N PRO A 67 5.07 8.82 6.88
CA PRO A 67 3.68 8.85 6.46
C PRO A 67 3.21 7.48 5.97
N SER A 68 1.97 7.11 6.31
CA SER A 68 1.40 5.81 5.95
C SER A 68 0.03 5.96 5.28
N ILE A 69 -0.33 4.93 4.50
CA ILE A 69 -1.64 4.79 3.87
C ILE A 69 -2.34 3.61 4.52
N CYS A 70 -3.61 3.82 4.82
CA CYS A 70 -4.38 2.95 5.68
C CYS A 70 -5.79 2.76 5.11
N ILE A 71 -6.26 1.51 5.04
CA ILE A 71 -7.60 1.15 4.53
C ILE A 71 -8.43 0.60 5.70
N GLY A 72 -9.66 1.07 5.86
CA GLY A 72 -10.55 0.66 6.97
C GLY A 72 -12.02 0.99 6.69
N ASN A 73 -12.81 1.10 7.74
CA ASN A 73 -14.18 1.63 7.70
C ASN A 73 -14.42 2.57 8.90
N GLN A 74 -15.61 3.17 8.97
CA GLN A 74 -15.94 4.11 10.05
C GLN A 74 -16.13 3.44 11.43
N SER A 75 -16.40 2.13 11.48
CA SER A 75 -16.71 1.39 12.70
C SER A 75 -15.49 0.75 13.36
N VAL A 76 -14.41 0.52 12.61
CA VAL A 76 -13.18 -0.14 13.07
C VAL A 76 -12.02 0.87 13.00
N ALA A 77 -11.40 1.13 14.15
CA ALA A 77 -10.35 2.15 14.29
C ALA A 77 -9.00 1.73 13.66
N GLU A 78 -8.80 0.45 13.35
CA GLU A 78 -7.52 -0.07 12.91
C GLU A 78 -7.56 -0.62 11.49
N LEU A 79 -6.45 -0.35 10.81
CA LEU A 79 -6.34 -0.15 9.39
C LEU A 79 -5.56 -1.31 8.81
N ILE A 80 -6.07 -1.91 7.73
CA ILE A 80 -5.23 -2.78 6.92
C ILE A 80 -4.24 -1.87 6.22
N THR A 81 -2.96 -2.10 6.46
CA THR A 81 -1.91 -1.49 5.65
C THR A 81 -1.86 -2.24 4.33
N SER A 82 -1.88 -1.49 3.23
CA SER A 82 -1.78 -2.02 1.87
C SER A 82 -0.35 -2.48 1.62
N TRP A 83 -0.03 -3.66 2.15
CA TRP A 83 1.31 -4.25 2.13
C TRP A 83 1.25 -5.65 1.52
N LYS A 84 2.42 -6.21 1.26
CA LYS A 84 2.63 -7.53 0.65
C LYS A 84 1.77 -8.67 1.24
N PRO A 85 1.52 -8.75 2.58
CA PRO A 85 0.62 -9.73 3.15
C PRO A 85 -0.83 -9.62 2.67
N LEU A 86 -1.33 -8.40 2.48
CA LEU A 86 -2.70 -8.16 2.04
C LEU A 86 -2.89 -8.59 0.60
N GLU A 87 -1.99 -8.18 -0.30
CA GLU A 87 -2.03 -8.65 -1.69
C GLU A 87 -1.98 -10.18 -1.74
N TYR A 88 -1.04 -10.78 -1.00
CA TYR A 88 -0.90 -12.24 -0.98
C TYR A 88 -2.14 -12.95 -0.44
N TYR A 89 -2.83 -12.38 0.56
CA TYR A 89 -4.11 -12.91 1.01
C TYR A 89 -5.17 -12.92 -0.09
N LEU A 90 -5.22 -11.86 -0.90
CA LEU A 90 -6.25 -11.63 -1.90
C LEU A 90 -6.08 -12.51 -3.14
N ASP A 91 -4.86 -12.73 -3.62
CA ASP A 91 -4.60 -13.44 -4.89
C ASP A 91 -3.62 -14.62 -4.80
N ASN A 92 -3.09 -14.93 -3.61
CA ASN A 92 -2.02 -15.91 -3.35
C ASN A 92 -0.71 -15.62 -4.14
N LYS A 93 -0.54 -14.37 -4.59
CA LYS A 93 0.58 -13.87 -5.38
C LYS A 93 0.96 -12.46 -4.88
N THR A 94 1.99 -11.88 -5.49
CA THR A 94 2.43 -10.50 -5.18
C THR A 94 2.80 -9.71 -6.44
N PRO A 95 2.06 -9.85 -7.57
CA PRO A 95 2.45 -9.27 -8.85
C PRO A 95 2.47 -7.73 -8.84
N LEU A 96 1.51 -7.08 -8.17
CA LEU A 96 1.43 -5.62 -8.03
C LEU A 96 2.58 -5.12 -7.16
N TYR A 97 2.82 -5.77 -6.01
CA TYR A 97 3.92 -5.37 -5.12
C TYR A 97 5.29 -5.57 -5.77
N ASN A 98 5.47 -6.63 -6.58
CA ASN A 98 6.72 -6.83 -7.31
C ASN A 98 6.96 -5.76 -8.38
N LYS A 99 5.90 -5.25 -9.04
CA LYS A 99 6.01 -4.09 -9.93
C LYS A 99 6.39 -2.83 -9.15
N HIS A 100 5.83 -2.67 -7.95
CA HIS A 100 6.11 -1.55 -7.06
C HIS A 100 7.56 -1.53 -6.55
N ASN A 101 8.12 -2.67 -6.16
CA ASN A 101 9.53 -2.81 -5.74
C ASN A 101 10.56 -2.49 -6.85
N GLN A 102 10.14 -2.46 -8.11
CA GLN A 102 11.00 -2.04 -9.22
C GLN A 102 11.09 -0.51 -9.34
N ILE A 103 10.28 0.23 -8.58
CA ILE A 103 10.27 1.69 -8.52
C ILE A 103 11.22 2.12 -7.40
N ALA A 104 12.14 3.04 -7.69
CA ALA A 104 13.23 3.44 -6.79
C ALA A 104 12.80 4.23 -5.53
N SER A 105 11.51 4.40 -5.27
CA SER A 105 10.98 5.22 -4.16
C SER A 105 10.20 4.37 -3.16
N PHE A 106 10.52 4.56 -1.88
CA PHE A 106 10.11 3.70 -0.76
C PHE A 106 8.61 3.68 -0.44
N TYR A 107 7.79 4.57 -1.02
CA TYR A 107 6.33 4.57 -0.85
C TYR A 107 5.65 5.13 -2.09
N ASN A 108 4.67 4.42 -2.66
CA ASN A 108 3.94 4.91 -3.84
C ASN A 108 2.44 4.65 -3.70
N PHE A 109 1.68 5.73 -3.50
CA PHE A 109 0.21 5.69 -3.47
C PHE A 109 -0.41 5.03 -4.71
N GLU A 110 0.27 5.03 -5.86
CA GLU A 110 -0.21 4.35 -7.07
C GLU A 110 -0.34 2.84 -6.87
N PHE A 111 0.53 2.22 -6.07
CA PHE A 111 0.38 0.81 -5.72
C PHE A 111 -0.87 0.57 -4.87
N ASP A 112 -1.06 1.37 -3.83
CA ASP A 112 -2.24 1.27 -2.97
C ASP A 112 -3.52 1.51 -3.78
N TYR A 113 -3.48 2.46 -4.71
CA TYR A 113 -4.56 2.74 -5.64
C TYR A 113 -4.86 1.55 -6.56
N ASP A 114 -3.84 0.93 -7.18
CA ASP A 114 -4.01 -0.24 -8.02
C ASP A 114 -4.57 -1.43 -7.24
N LEU A 115 -4.15 -1.61 -5.98
CA LEU A 115 -4.67 -2.63 -5.08
C LEU A 115 -6.15 -2.39 -4.76
N ILE A 116 -6.51 -1.15 -4.37
CA ILE A 116 -7.89 -0.75 -4.10
C ILE A 116 -8.76 -0.98 -5.34
N LYS A 117 -8.28 -0.56 -6.51
CA LYS A 117 -9.00 -0.71 -7.77
C LYS A 117 -9.22 -2.17 -8.15
N SER A 118 -8.23 -3.03 -7.94
CA SER A 118 -8.27 -4.44 -8.36
C SER A 118 -9.04 -5.33 -7.39
N HIS A 119 -9.04 -5.01 -6.09
CA HIS A 119 -9.59 -5.86 -5.03
C HIS A 119 -10.64 -5.15 -4.17
N TYR A 120 -11.32 -4.15 -4.72
CA TYR A 120 -12.22 -3.27 -3.96
C TYR A 120 -13.25 -4.04 -3.10
N LYS A 121 -13.92 -5.05 -3.68
CA LYS A 121 -15.00 -5.78 -2.99
C LYS A 121 -14.47 -6.71 -1.92
N GLU A 122 -13.34 -7.36 -2.17
CA GLU A 122 -12.66 -8.21 -1.21
C GLU A 122 -12.13 -7.37 -0.03
N LEU A 123 -11.51 -6.22 -0.32
CA LEU A 123 -11.09 -5.26 0.71
C LEU A 123 -12.28 -4.79 1.55
N LEU A 124 -13.38 -4.43 0.90
CA LEU A 124 -14.62 -4.05 1.58
C LEU A 124 -15.14 -5.16 2.51
N ASN A 125 -15.04 -6.43 2.09
CA ASN A 125 -15.40 -7.57 2.93
C ASN A 125 -14.47 -7.72 4.13
N ILE A 126 -13.16 -7.56 3.94
CA ILE A 126 -12.19 -7.67 5.03
C ILE A 126 -12.39 -6.56 6.06
N VAL A 127 -12.57 -5.30 5.62
CA VAL A 127 -12.77 -4.19 6.57
C VAL A 127 -14.06 -4.34 7.38
N ASN A 128 -15.10 -4.94 6.78
CA ASN A 128 -16.38 -5.16 7.46
C ASN A 128 -16.39 -6.41 8.34
N ASN A 129 -15.57 -7.41 8.03
CA ASN A 129 -15.42 -8.64 8.81
C ASN A 129 -13.95 -9.11 8.77
N SER A 130 -13.15 -8.56 9.68
CA SER A 130 -11.71 -8.75 9.71
C SER A 130 -11.26 -10.07 10.35
N GLU A 131 -12.15 -10.82 10.99
CA GLU A 131 -11.78 -12.01 11.78
C GLU A 131 -11.02 -13.05 10.94
N ALA A 132 -11.51 -13.35 9.74
CA ALA A 132 -10.87 -14.33 8.85
C ALA A 132 -9.46 -13.90 8.42
N TYR A 133 -9.29 -12.61 8.08
CA TYR A 133 -8.00 -12.05 7.69
C TYR A 133 -7.02 -12.01 8.86
N ASN A 134 -7.48 -11.55 10.03
CA ASN A 134 -6.67 -11.47 11.24
C ASN A 134 -6.24 -12.86 11.74
N LYS A 135 -7.12 -13.85 11.64
CA LYS A 135 -6.77 -15.24 11.92
C LYS A 135 -5.70 -15.74 10.94
N TRP A 136 -5.89 -15.50 9.65
CA TRP A 136 -4.94 -15.92 8.62
C TRP A 136 -3.56 -15.29 8.83
N ILE A 137 -3.47 -13.96 9.03
CA ILE A 137 -2.18 -13.27 9.17
C ILE A 137 -1.40 -13.74 10.42
N SER A 138 -2.09 -14.15 11.48
CA SER A 138 -1.45 -14.71 12.70
C SER A 138 -0.88 -16.12 12.53
N GLN A 139 -1.30 -16.84 11.48
CA GLN A 139 -0.92 -18.23 11.23
C GLN A 139 0.13 -18.38 10.13
N VAL A 140 0.43 -17.31 9.39
CA VAL A 140 1.31 -17.34 8.24
C VAL A 140 2.68 -16.81 8.62
N ASP A 141 3.71 -17.63 8.40
CA ASP A 141 5.11 -17.20 8.44
C ASP A 141 5.47 -16.53 7.11
N PHE A 142 5.41 -15.19 7.09
CA PHE A 142 5.67 -14.40 5.90
C PHE A 142 7.13 -14.46 5.44
N ASP A 143 8.09 -14.67 6.35
CA ASP A 143 9.50 -14.79 5.98
C ASP A 143 9.67 -16.01 5.07
N SER A 144 9.06 -17.14 5.44
CA SER A 144 9.07 -18.37 4.65
C SER A 144 8.32 -18.26 3.30
N VAL A 145 7.20 -17.54 3.27
CA VAL A 145 6.36 -17.37 2.06
C VAL A 145 7.10 -16.54 1.01
N PHE A 146 7.89 -15.58 1.45
CA PHE A 146 8.55 -14.63 0.57
C PHE A 146 9.95 -15.07 0.15
N GLU A 147 10.72 -15.75 1.01
CA GLU A 147 11.99 -16.37 0.64
C GLU A 147 11.84 -17.39 -0.51
N ASN A 148 10.77 -18.19 -0.50
CA ASN A 148 10.50 -19.21 -1.53
C ASN A 148 10.19 -18.62 -2.93
N LYS A 149 9.66 -17.40 -3.02
CA LYS A 149 9.40 -16.74 -4.32
C LYS A 149 10.57 -15.89 -4.83
N TYR A 150 11.41 -15.34 -3.95
CA TYR A 150 12.64 -14.64 -4.36
C TYR A 150 13.67 -15.61 -4.96
N ASN A 151 13.78 -16.83 -4.40
CA ASN A 151 14.62 -17.87 -5.00
C ASN A 151 14.16 -18.27 -6.42
N TYR A 152 12.86 -18.19 -6.73
CA TYR A 152 12.35 -18.47 -8.08
C TYR A 152 12.61 -17.32 -9.07
N ALA A 153 12.57 -16.06 -8.62
CA ALA A 153 12.85 -14.90 -9.46
C ALA A 153 14.35 -14.76 -9.79
N PHE A 154 15.24 -14.99 -8.81
CA PHE A 154 16.69 -14.98 -9.05
C PHE A 154 17.18 -16.23 -9.80
N ALA A 155 16.59 -17.42 -9.58
CA ALA A 155 16.93 -18.61 -10.36
C ALA A 155 16.52 -18.49 -11.84
N LYS A 156 15.48 -17.70 -12.17
CA LYS A 156 15.07 -17.46 -13.57
C LYS A 156 15.89 -16.35 -14.25
N ALA A 157 16.36 -15.36 -13.50
CA ALA A 157 17.32 -14.36 -13.99
C ALA A 157 18.72 -14.96 -14.20
N GLY A 158 19.18 -15.82 -13.29
CA GLY A 158 20.45 -16.57 -13.40
C GLY A 158 20.44 -17.68 -14.46
N LYS A 159 19.26 -18.17 -14.89
CA LYS A 159 19.14 -19.08 -16.03
C LYS A 159 19.19 -18.38 -17.39
N LYS A 160 18.84 -17.09 -17.48
CA LYS A 160 19.02 -16.30 -18.71
C LYS A 160 20.45 -15.80 -18.92
N SER A 161 21.24 -15.63 -17.87
CA SER A 161 22.67 -15.28 -18.00
C SER A 161 23.54 -16.47 -18.42
N ASN A 162 23.11 -17.71 -18.14
CA ASN A 162 23.85 -18.91 -18.52
C ASN A 162 23.70 -19.33 -20.00
N GLU A 163 22.78 -18.72 -20.75
CA GLU A 163 22.69 -18.95 -22.20
C GLU A 163 23.53 -17.96 -23.03
N ASN A 164 24.06 -16.90 -22.41
CA ASN A 164 24.93 -15.91 -23.07
C ASN A 164 26.40 -15.91 -22.59
N ASN A 165 26.78 -16.80 -21.67
CA ASN A 165 28.14 -16.86 -21.11
C ASN A 165 29.14 -17.72 -21.91
N ASN A 166 28.92 -17.91 -23.21
CA ASN A 166 29.89 -18.57 -24.10
C ASN A 166 30.74 -17.60 -24.95
N ILE A 167 30.70 -16.30 -24.67
CA ILE A 167 31.60 -15.34 -25.31
C ILE A 167 32.17 -14.42 -24.24
N ILE A 168 33.38 -14.77 -23.79
CA ILE A 168 34.52 -13.97 -23.32
C ILE A 168 35.29 -14.88 -22.36
N GLN A 169 35.94 -15.86 -22.97
CA GLN A 169 37.06 -16.57 -22.38
C GLN A 169 38.30 -15.69 -22.61
N THR A 170 39.23 -15.73 -21.64
CA THR A 170 40.61 -15.21 -21.69
C THR A 170 40.82 -13.69 -21.65
N CYS A 171 41.20 -13.20 -20.48
CA CYS A 171 42.54 -12.66 -20.22
C CYS A 171 42.74 -12.56 -18.69
N TRP A 172 43.99 -12.49 -18.25
CA TRP A 172 44.49 -12.53 -16.85
C TRP A 172 44.91 -13.91 -16.33
N ILE A 173 45.96 -14.46 -16.94
CA ILE A 173 47.03 -15.17 -16.23
C ILE A 173 48.36 -14.57 -16.70
N ASN A 174 49.22 -14.30 -15.70
CA ASN A 174 50.55 -13.65 -15.67
C ASN A 174 50.55 -12.13 -15.58
#